data_AF-A0A0L0C432-F1
#
_entry.id   AF-A0A0L0C432-F1
#
_cell.length_a   1.000
_cell.length_b   1.000
_cell.length_c   1.000
_cell.angle_alpha   90.00
_cell.angle_beta   90.00
_cell.angle_gamma   90.00
#
_symmetry.space_group_name_H-M   'P 1'
#
loop_
_entity.id
_entity.type
_entity.pdbx_description
1 polymer ?
#
loop_
_entity_poly.entity_id
_entity_poly.type
_entity_poly.pdbx_seq_one_letter_code
_entity_poly.pdbx_strand_id
1 'polypeptide(L)'
;MESNTTAASYFNIFITGQLESATFPLGPEASEIFCRYESVAGPDWELVSGHNKGITQFASNHNGNFNDAIIFNMPIEQTYRSTNSFGWPQLLISIYGKTRWGIETSLGYSHVHVPVFGNVANYTIKAPILKPRCSNMLADVTTWLTGRNPELKDAKILLDNSKSKDAAKDMYISQHAHYISSGDDMVFPLNY
;
A
#
# COMPACT_ATOMS: atom_id res chain seq x y z
N MET A 1 -21.82 -46.02 -10.66
CA MET A 1 -20.59 -45.47 -10.02
C MET A 1 -20.80 -43.97 -9.95
N GLU A 2 -21.25 -43.48 -8.81
CA GLU A 2 -21.31 -42.03 -8.58
C GLU A 2 -19.88 -41.53 -8.52
N SER A 3 -19.49 -40.69 -9.48
CA SER A 3 -18.26 -39.94 -9.39
C SER A 3 -18.42 -38.95 -8.24
N ASN A 4 -17.90 -39.30 -7.06
CA ASN A 4 -17.65 -38.33 -6.00
C ASN A 4 -16.64 -37.32 -6.54
N THR A 5 -17.14 -36.30 -7.23
CA THR A 5 -16.37 -35.12 -7.56
C THR A 5 -16.07 -34.45 -6.23
N THR A 6 -14.91 -34.74 -5.65
CA THR A 6 -14.42 -34.07 -4.44
C THR A 6 -14.50 -32.58 -4.70
N ALA A 7 -15.47 -31.90 -4.07
CA ALA A 7 -15.61 -30.46 -4.17
C ALA A 7 -14.28 -29.86 -3.68
N ALA A 8 -13.62 -29.07 -4.53
CA ALA A 8 -12.39 -28.41 -4.14
C ALA A 8 -12.66 -27.56 -2.90
N SER A 9 -11.96 -27.84 -1.80
CA SER A 9 -12.10 -27.07 -0.57
C SER A 9 -11.39 -25.73 -0.76
N TYR A 10 -12.15 -24.64 -0.73
CA TYR A 10 -11.62 -23.28 -0.72
C TYR A 10 -12.12 -22.55 0.52
N PHE A 11 -11.37 -21.54 0.94
CA PHE A 11 -11.79 -20.59 1.95
C PHE A 11 -11.89 -19.20 1.32
N ASN A 12 -12.69 -18.34 1.95
CA ASN A 12 -12.79 -16.94 1.56
C ASN A 12 -12.27 -16.08 2.71
N ILE A 13 -11.66 -14.95 2.38
CA ILE A 13 -11.35 -13.89 3.34
C ILE A 13 -12.00 -12.59 2.87
N PHE A 14 -12.52 -11.85 3.84
CA PHE A 14 -13.08 -10.53 3.62
C PHE A 14 -12.13 -9.50 4.24
N ILE A 15 -11.66 -8.58 3.41
CA ILE A 15 -10.65 -7.59 3.76
C ILE A 15 -11.33 -6.23 3.70
N THR A 16 -11.48 -5.60 4.87
CA THR A 16 -12.03 -4.26 5.00
C THR A 16 -11.06 -3.37 5.76
N GLY A 17 -11.05 -2.09 5.39
CA GLY A 17 -10.24 -1.10 6.07
C GLY A 17 -10.24 0.22 5.32
N GLN A 18 -9.30 1.08 5.69
CA GLN A 18 -9.14 2.38 5.07
C GLN A 18 -7.68 2.82 5.06
N LEU A 19 -7.30 3.48 3.97
CA LEU A 19 -6.11 4.30 3.89
C LEU A 19 -6.41 5.64 4.54
N GLU A 20 -6.07 5.77 5.81
CA GLU A 20 -6.41 6.91 6.65
C GLU A 20 -5.54 8.13 6.33
N SER A 21 -4.22 8.03 6.50
CA SER A 21 -3.34 9.19 6.38
C SER A 21 -1.87 8.86 6.09
N ALA A 22 -1.12 9.87 5.66
CA ALA A 22 0.33 9.81 5.57
C ALA A 22 0.95 10.95 6.38
N THR A 23 2.04 10.66 7.11
CA THR A 23 2.75 11.66 7.91
C THR A 23 4.18 11.82 7.42
N PHE A 24 4.59 13.08 7.24
CA PHE A 24 5.92 13.45 6.78
C PHE A 24 6.60 14.26 7.88
N PRO A 25 7.51 13.67 8.68
CA PRO A 25 8.11 14.36 9.83
C PRO A 25 8.86 15.65 9.48
N LEU A 26 9.40 15.73 8.26
CA LEU A 26 10.09 16.90 7.72
C LEU A 26 9.24 17.67 6.69
N GLY A 27 7.94 17.37 6.61
CA GLY A 27 7.05 17.86 5.57
C GLY A 27 7.22 17.13 4.22
N PRO A 28 6.17 17.05 3.40
CA PRO A 28 6.27 16.51 2.05
C PRO A 28 7.06 17.46 1.14
N GLU A 29 7.84 16.90 0.22
CA GLU A 29 8.51 17.65 -0.87
C GLU A 29 7.52 18.05 -2.00
N ALA A 30 6.22 18.14 -1.68
CA ALA A 30 5.12 18.40 -2.59
C ALA A 30 4.01 19.20 -1.88
N SER A 31 3.28 20.04 -2.63
CA SER A 31 2.20 20.86 -2.06
C SER A 31 0.91 20.08 -1.86
N GLU A 32 0.63 19.13 -2.74
CA GLU A 32 -0.52 18.24 -2.70
C GLU A 32 -0.04 16.82 -2.99
N ILE A 33 -0.60 15.84 -2.31
CA ILE A 33 -0.24 14.43 -2.46
C ILE A 33 -1.47 13.57 -2.68
N PHE A 34 -1.30 12.44 -3.35
CA PHE A 34 -2.31 11.40 -3.49
C PHE A 34 -1.64 10.02 -3.45
N CYS A 35 -2.42 9.00 -3.16
CA CYS A 35 -1.94 7.63 -3.12
C CYS A 35 -2.62 6.79 -4.18
N ARG A 36 -1.87 5.86 -4.76
CA ARG A 36 -2.39 4.74 -5.53
C ARG A 36 -2.16 3.48 -4.73
N TYR A 37 -3.18 2.67 -4.51
CA TYR A 37 -3.02 1.35 -3.90
C TYR A 37 -3.24 0.25 -4.95
N GLU A 38 -2.52 -0.85 -4.80
CA GLU A 38 -2.68 -2.07 -5.57
C GLU A 38 -2.58 -3.26 -4.62
N SER A 39 -3.50 -4.20 -4.75
CA SER A 39 -3.53 -5.41 -3.92
C SER A 39 -2.91 -6.55 -4.68
N VAL A 40 -1.90 -7.16 -4.07
CA VAL A 40 -1.08 -8.20 -4.68
C VAL A 40 -1.16 -9.43 -3.82
N ALA A 41 -1.41 -10.57 -4.44
CA ALA A 41 -1.50 -11.86 -3.77
C ALA A 41 -0.85 -12.94 -4.65
N GLY A 42 -0.62 -14.11 -4.06
CA GLY A 42 -0.05 -15.27 -4.74
C GLY A 42 -0.99 -15.82 -5.83
N PRO A 43 -0.49 -16.73 -6.67
CA PRO A 43 -1.22 -17.22 -7.84
C PRO A 43 -2.48 -18.04 -7.51
N ASP A 44 -2.59 -18.58 -6.30
CA ASP A 44 -3.78 -19.32 -5.84
C ASP A 44 -4.89 -18.40 -5.32
N TRP A 45 -4.57 -17.14 -5.05
CA TRP A 45 -5.53 -16.15 -4.56
C TRP A 45 -6.31 -15.55 -5.71
N GLU A 46 -7.62 -15.67 -5.65
CA GLU A 46 -8.56 -15.10 -6.60
C GLU A 46 -9.34 -13.97 -5.96
N LEU A 47 -9.34 -12.79 -6.59
CA LEU A 47 -10.18 -11.68 -6.16
C LEU A 47 -11.62 -11.93 -6.65
N VAL A 48 -12.52 -12.25 -5.73
CA VAL A 48 -13.94 -12.55 -6.00
C VAL A 48 -14.78 -11.28 -6.06
N SER A 49 -14.46 -10.28 -5.23
CA SER A 49 -15.20 -9.02 -5.15
C SER A 49 -14.31 -7.86 -4.69
N GLY A 50 -14.70 -6.65 -5.05
CA GLY A 50 -13.99 -5.41 -4.70
C GLY A 50 -12.97 -4.97 -5.77
N HIS A 51 -12.28 -3.87 -5.47
CA HIS A 51 -11.35 -3.24 -6.42
C HIS A 51 -9.91 -3.63 -6.09
N ASN A 52 -9.22 -4.29 -7.02
CA ASN A 52 -7.79 -4.62 -6.86
C ASN A 52 -6.91 -3.37 -6.71
N LYS A 53 -7.28 -2.27 -7.36
CA LYS A 53 -6.53 -1.02 -7.40
C LYS A 53 -7.45 0.17 -7.15
N GLY A 54 -6.89 1.24 -6.63
CA GLY A 54 -7.60 2.51 -6.48
C GLY A 54 -6.67 3.69 -6.30
N ILE A 55 -7.24 4.88 -6.42
CA ILE A 55 -6.53 6.17 -6.32
C ILE A 55 -7.32 7.04 -5.34
N THR A 56 -6.63 7.68 -4.40
CA THR A 56 -7.24 8.60 -3.43
C THR A 56 -7.50 9.97 -4.06
N GLN A 57 -8.25 10.83 -3.35
CA GLN A 57 -8.19 12.26 -3.66
C GLN A 57 -6.79 12.84 -3.43
N PHE A 58 -6.56 14.02 -4.00
CA PHE A 58 -5.47 14.90 -3.60
C PHE A 58 -5.76 15.45 -2.19
N ALA A 59 -4.75 15.46 -1.35
CA ALA A 59 -4.81 15.99 0.00
C ALA A 59 -3.54 16.78 0.33
N SER A 60 -3.66 17.75 1.24
CA SER A 60 -2.54 18.55 1.72
C SER A 60 -2.76 18.95 3.18
N ASN A 61 -1.66 19.21 3.89
CA ASN A 61 -1.66 19.82 5.23
C ASN A 61 -1.27 21.31 5.17
N HIS A 62 -1.46 21.97 4.02
CA HIS A 62 -1.00 23.34 3.78
C HIS A 62 -1.50 24.35 4.83
N ASN A 63 -2.69 24.12 5.39
CA ASN A 63 -3.31 25.01 6.38
C ASN A 63 -2.95 24.64 7.84
N GLY A 64 -2.15 23.59 8.05
CA GLY A 64 -1.71 23.10 9.36
C GLY A 64 -0.19 23.19 9.55
N ASN A 65 0.33 22.47 10.53
CA ASN A 65 1.78 22.32 10.70
C ASN A 65 2.34 21.39 9.63
N PHE A 66 3.61 21.60 9.26
CA PHE A 66 4.28 20.79 8.23
C PHE A 66 4.33 19.28 8.57
N ASN A 67 4.25 18.93 9.85
CA ASN A 67 4.28 17.56 10.36
C ASN A 67 2.88 16.97 10.61
N ASP A 68 1.80 17.72 10.35
CA ASP A 68 0.44 17.21 10.52
C ASP A 68 0.16 16.10 9.50
N ALA A 69 -0.65 15.12 9.91
CA ALA A 69 -1.05 14.02 9.06
C ALA A 69 -1.89 14.52 7.87
N ILE A 70 -1.56 14.04 6.67
CA ILE A 70 -2.33 14.31 5.46
C ILE A 70 -3.38 13.22 5.31
N ILE A 71 -4.65 13.62 5.39
CA ILE A 71 -5.78 12.71 5.51
C ILE A 71 -6.36 12.33 4.14
N PHE A 72 -6.55 11.03 3.92
CA PHE A 72 -7.18 10.46 2.72
C PHE A 72 -8.52 9.78 3.04
N ASN A 73 -8.62 9.01 4.12
CA ASN A 73 -9.82 8.22 4.49
C ASN A 73 -10.41 7.42 3.31
N MET A 74 -9.55 6.80 2.49
CA MET A 74 -9.98 6.03 1.32
C MET A 74 -10.36 4.61 1.75
N PRO A 75 -11.62 4.16 1.55
CA PRO A 75 -12.05 2.83 1.92
C PRO A 75 -11.39 1.76 1.03
N ILE A 76 -11.11 0.60 1.61
CA ILE A 76 -10.58 -0.58 0.95
C ILE A 76 -11.47 -1.75 1.33
N GLU A 77 -12.10 -2.37 0.34
CA GLU A 77 -12.98 -3.52 0.52
C GLU A 77 -12.70 -4.55 -0.58
N GLN A 78 -12.33 -5.76 -0.17
CA GLN A 78 -11.96 -6.84 -1.08
C GLN A 78 -12.37 -8.19 -0.51
N THR A 79 -12.81 -9.10 -1.38
CA THR A 79 -13.08 -10.49 -1.03
C THR A 79 -12.17 -11.37 -1.85
N TYR A 80 -11.37 -12.19 -1.18
CA TYR A 80 -10.50 -13.15 -1.83
C TYR A 80 -10.95 -14.59 -1.55
N ARG A 81 -10.70 -15.47 -2.52
CA ARG A 81 -10.86 -16.92 -2.42
C ARG A 81 -9.52 -17.59 -2.66
N SER A 82 -9.24 -18.66 -1.91
CA SER A 82 -8.01 -19.43 -2.07
C SER A 82 -8.16 -20.85 -1.52
N THR A 83 -7.31 -21.76 -1.97
CA THR A 83 -7.18 -23.14 -1.48
C THR A 83 -6.07 -23.30 -0.45
N ASN A 84 -5.13 -22.35 -0.34
CA ASN A 84 -4.04 -22.39 0.63
C ASN A 84 -3.53 -20.98 1.03
N SER A 85 -2.87 -20.85 2.18
CA SER A 85 -2.44 -19.54 2.67
C SER A 85 -1.15 -18.98 2.03
N PHE A 86 -0.54 -19.66 1.05
CA PHE A 86 0.73 -19.24 0.45
C PHE A 86 0.53 -18.01 -0.44
N GLY A 87 1.44 -17.03 -0.35
CA GLY A 87 1.30 -15.76 -1.09
C GLY A 87 0.20 -14.86 -0.53
N TRP A 88 0.09 -14.78 0.80
CA TRP A 88 -0.90 -13.99 1.51
C TRP A 88 -1.06 -12.56 0.95
N PRO A 89 -2.29 -12.03 0.81
CA PRO A 89 -2.51 -10.71 0.23
C PRO A 89 -1.75 -9.58 0.93
N GLN A 90 -1.20 -8.70 0.10
CA GLN A 90 -0.47 -7.51 0.47
C GLN A 90 -1.07 -6.29 -0.23
N LEU A 91 -1.08 -5.16 0.48
CA LEU A 91 -1.40 -3.86 -0.07
C LEU A 91 -0.10 -3.13 -0.39
N LEU A 92 0.09 -2.78 -1.65
CA LEU A 92 1.15 -1.91 -2.13
C LEU A 92 0.60 -0.50 -2.31
N ILE A 93 1.20 0.47 -1.66
CA ILE A 93 0.83 1.88 -1.73
C ILE A 93 1.96 2.66 -2.39
N SER A 94 1.62 3.36 -3.47
CA SER A 94 2.50 4.29 -4.17
C SER A 94 2.04 5.70 -3.89
N ILE A 95 2.93 6.54 -3.37
CA ILE A 95 2.61 7.90 -2.95
C ILE A 95 3.18 8.85 -3.98
N TYR A 96 2.35 9.75 -4.48
CA TYR A 96 2.70 10.75 -5.48
C TYR A 96 2.43 12.14 -4.92
N GLY A 97 3.22 13.10 -5.40
CA GLY A 97 3.11 14.49 -5.00
C GLY A 97 3.21 15.40 -6.20
N LYS A 98 2.46 16.50 -6.16
CA LYS A 98 2.59 17.59 -7.11
C LYS A 98 3.62 18.59 -6.58
N THR A 99 4.71 18.73 -7.32
CA THR A 99 5.74 19.73 -7.03
C THR A 99 5.18 21.15 -7.23
N ARG A 100 5.89 22.16 -6.71
CA ARG A 100 5.50 23.57 -6.86
C ARG A 100 5.36 24.04 -8.32
N TRP A 101 6.00 23.33 -9.26
CA TRP A 101 5.92 23.58 -10.70
C TRP A 101 4.81 22.80 -11.39
N GLY A 102 3.96 22.11 -10.63
CA GLY A 102 2.84 21.33 -11.16
C GLY A 102 3.22 19.97 -11.75
N ILE A 103 4.47 19.54 -11.58
CA ILE A 103 4.96 18.24 -12.05
C ILE A 103 4.63 17.19 -10.99
N GLU A 104 3.95 16.12 -11.40
CA GLU A 104 3.73 14.93 -10.56
C GLU A 104 5.03 14.13 -10.43
N THR A 105 5.37 13.78 -9.19
CA THR A 105 6.59 13.04 -8.86
C THR A 105 6.29 11.97 -7.82
N SER A 106 6.96 10.83 -7.91
CA SER A 106 6.86 9.78 -6.89
C SER A 106 7.54 10.25 -5.60
N LEU A 107 6.82 10.16 -4.48
CA LEU A 107 7.32 10.48 -3.13
C LEU A 107 7.75 9.24 -2.37
N GLY A 108 7.46 8.04 -2.85
CA GLY A 108 7.85 6.79 -2.23
C GLY A 108 6.79 5.71 -2.29
N TYR A 109 7.15 4.55 -1.77
CA TYR A 109 6.33 3.34 -1.80
C TYR A 109 6.26 2.73 -0.41
N SER A 110 5.12 2.18 -0.05
CA SER A 110 4.89 1.46 1.19
C SER A 110 4.20 0.15 0.84
N HIS A 111 4.41 -0.89 1.63
CA HIS A 111 3.64 -2.12 1.49
C HIS A 111 3.35 -2.73 2.85
N VAL A 112 2.24 -3.44 2.94
CA VAL A 112 1.78 -4.05 4.19
C VAL A 112 1.01 -5.33 3.90
N HIS A 113 1.21 -6.36 4.72
CA HIS A 113 0.37 -7.55 4.68
C HIS A 113 -0.99 -7.26 5.30
N VAL A 114 -2.05 -7.81 4.70
CA VAL A 114 -3.38 -7.76 5.31
C VAL A 114 -3.36 -8.54 6.63
N PRO A 115 -3.99 -8.03 7.71
CA PRO A 115 -4.09 -8.77 8.98
C PRO A 115 -4.65 -10.19 8.80
N VAL A 116 -4.00 -11.17 9.41
CA VAL A 116 -4.48 -12.56 9.44
C VAL A 116 -5.58 -12.76 10.49
N PHE A 117 -5.58 -11.93 11.53
CA PHE A 117 -6.54 -11.98 12.64
C PHE A 117 -7.18 -10.61 12.84
N GLY A 118 -8.50 -10.57 12.97
CA GLY A 118 -9.30 -9.34 13.12
C GLY A 118 -9.88 -9.18 14.52
N ASN A 119 -9.25 -9.80 15.52
CA ASN A 119 -9.76 -9.86 16.89
C ASN A 119 -9.53 -8.57 17.69
N VAL A 120 -9.24 -7.45 17.03
CA VAL A 120 -9.10 -6.16 17.70
C VAL A 120 -9.81 -5.12 16.86
N ALA A 121 -11.01 -4.73 17.29
CA ALA A 121 -11.67 -3.53 16.81
C ALA A 121 -10.67 -2.38 16.93
N ASN A 122 -10.32 -1.74 15.80
CA ASN A 122 -9.29 -0.69 15.67
C ASN A 122 -7.81 -1.15 15.66
N TYR A 123 -7.44 -2.12 14.81
CA TYR A 123 -6.03 -2.43 14.55
C TYR A 123 -5.38 -1.47 13.55
N THR A 124 -4.59 -0.49 14.02
CA THR A 124 -3.83 0.44 13.16
C THR A 124 -2.43 -0.09 12.83
N ILE A 125 -2.14 -0.30 11.54
CA ILE A 125 -0.81 -0.66 11.06
C ILE A 125 -0.06 0.60 10.59
N LYS A 126 1.14 0.84 11.10
CA LYS A 126 2.03 1.86 10.53
C LYS A 126 3.04 1.18 9.62
N ALA A 127 3.10 1.58 8.36
CA ALA A 127 4.06 1.05 7.39
C ALA A 127 5.03 2.14 6.93
N PRO A 128 6.35 1.88 6.89
CA PRO A 128 7.32 2.87 6.48
C PRO A 128 7.19 3.22 4.99
N ILE A 129 7.38 4.49 4.65
CA ILE A 129 7.47 4.95 3.27
C ILE A 129 8.93 4.85 2.84
N LEU A 130 9.18 3.98 1.87
CA LEU A 130 10.47 3.74 1.24
C LEU A 130 10.63 4.68 0.04
N LYS A 131 11.67 5.51 0.06
CA LYS A 131 12.03 6.34 -1.09
C LYS A 131 13.17 5.68 -1.89
N PRO A 132 13.05 5.57 -3.23
CA PRO A 132 14.17 5.17 -4.06
C PRO A 132 15.30 6.19 -3.95
N ARG A 133 16.53 5.73 -3.70
CA ARG A 133 17.70 6.59 -3.66
C ARG A 133 18.16 6.90 -5.08
N CYS A 134 18.50 8.15 -5.37
CA CYS A 134 19.27 8.47 -6.55
C CYS A 134 20.67 7.85 -6.43
N SER A 135 21.15 7.23 -7.50
CA SER A 135 22.43 6.50 -7.52
C SER A 135 23.65 7.42 -7.37
N ASN A 136 23.52 8.72 -7.64
CA ASN A 136 24.62 9.69 -7.64
C ASN A 136 24.18 11.07 -7.10
N MET A 137 25.09 11.80 -6.44
CA MET A 137 24.85 13.16 -5.93
C MET A 137 24.46 14.17 -7.04
N LEU A 138 24.99 13.99 -8.25
CA LEU A 138 24.58 14.77 -9.42
C LEU A 138 23.16 14.40 -9.90
N ALA A 139 22.74 13.15 -9.74
CA ALA A 139 21.36 12.75 -10.03
C ALA A 139 20.38 13.39 -9.03
N ASP A 140 20.75 13.53 -7.76
CA ASP A 140 19.98 14.32 -6.77
C ASP A 140 19.87 15.79 -7.17
N VAL A 141 20.97 16.44 -7.60
CA VAL A 141 20.92 17.82 -8.09
C VAL A 141 20.08 17.95 -9.36
N THR A 142 20.14 16.96 -10.26
CA THR A 142 19.35 16.97 -11.49
C THR A 142 17.87 16.73 -11.20
N THR A 143 17.53 15.86 -10.25
CA THR A 143 16.16 15.62 -9.78
C THR A 143 15.59 16.84 -9.04
N TRP A 144 16.41 17.51 -8.22
CA TRP A 144 16.06 18.80 -7.62
C TRP A 144 15.80 19.88 -8.68
N LEU A 145 16.63 19.94 -9.74
CA LEU A 145 16.52 20.92 -10.80
C LEU A 145 15.36 20.63 -11.78
N THR A 146 15.07 19.36 -12.05
CA THR A 146 14.06 18.93 -13.03
C THR A 146 12.71 18.55 -12.40
N GLY A 147 12.64 18.39 -11.08
CA GLY A 147 11.46 17.95 -10.34
C GLY A 147 11.05 16.49 -10.56
N ARG A 148 11.84 15.71 -11.32
CA ARG A 148 11.55 14.31 -11.66
C ARG A 148 12.32 13.36 -10.74
N ASN A 149 11.61 12.73 -9.81
CA ASN A 149 12.15 11.66 -8.99
C ASN A 149 12.27 10.36 -9.81
N PRO A 150 13.31 9.53 -9.55
CA PRO A 150 13.39 8.21 -10.14
C PRO A 150 12.21 7.36 -9.64
N GLU A 151 11.33 6.96 -10.56
CA GLU A 151 10.25 6.02 -10.25
C GLU A 151 10.78 4.59 -10.29
N LEU A 152 10.30 3.75 -9.37
CA LEU A 152 10.60 2.33 -9.44
C LEU A 152 9.86 1.76 -10.66
N LYS A 153 10.59 1.22 -11.64
CA LYS A 153 10.02 0.66 -12.87
C LYS A 153 8.94 -0.39 -12.62
N ASP A 154 9.06 -1.12 -11.51
CA ASP A 154 8.01 -2.01 -11.03
C ASP A 154 7.99 -2.02 -9.49
N ALA A 155 6.99 -1.37 -8.89
CA ALA A 155 6.80 -1.33 -7.45
C ALA A 155 6.54 -2.71 -6.82
N LYS A 156 6.15 -3.72 -7.64
CA LYS A 156 5.91 -5.10 -7.18
C LYS A 156 7.19 -5.82 -6.75
N ILE A 157 8.36 -5.35 -7.18
CA ILE A 157 9.64 -5.93 -6.74
C ILE A 157 9.86 -5.83 -5.23
N LEU A 158 9.19 -4.87 -4.56
CA LEU A 158 9.23 -4.70 -3.11
C LEU A 158 8.52 -5.83 -2.36
N LEU A 159 7.62 -6.55 -3.03
CA LEU A 159 6.81 -7.61 -2.45
C LEU A 159 7.52 -8.97 -2.51
N ASP A 160 8.53 -9.10 -3.38
CA ASP A 160 9.33 -10.31 -3.52
C ASP A 160 10.45 -10.33 -2.47
N ASN A 161 10.39 -11.23 -1.49
CA ASN A 161 11.41 -11.38 -0.44
C ASN A 161 12.83 -11.65 -1.00
N SER A 162 12.95 -12.19 -2.21
CA SER A 162 14.24 -12.48 -2.83
C SER A 162 14.88 -11.25 -3.47
N LYS A 163 14.07 -10.35 -4.06
CA LYS A 163 14.52 -9.15 -4.78
C LYS A 163 14.40 -7.86 -3.98
N SER A 164 13.54 -7.85 -2.97
CA SER A 164 13.34 -6.71 -2.06
C SER A 164 14.62 -6.37 -1.29
N LYS A 165 15.50 -7.34 -1.00
CA LYS A 165 16.79 -7.06 -0.32
C LYS A 165 17.75 -6.24 -1.18
N ASP A 166 17.76 -6.46 -2.50
CA ASP A 166 18.61 -5.70 -3.42
C ASP A 166 17.95 -4.38 -3.81
N ALA A 167 16.62 -4.36 -3.99
CA ALA A 167 15.88 -3.11 -4.17
C ALA A 167 15.94 -2.20 -2.92
N ALA A 168 15.89 -2.77 -1.70
CA ALA A 168 15.96 -2.03 -0.44
C ALA A 168 17.37 -1.51 -0.12
N LYS A 169 18.45 -2.13 -0.64
CA LYS A 169 19.80 -1.56 -0.55
C LYS A 169 19.91 -0.21 -1.28
N ASP A 170 19.09 -0.02 -2.31
CA ASP A 170 19.00 1.21 -3.09
C ASP A 170 17.87 2.15 -2.59
N MET A 171 17.29 1.89 -1.42
CA MET A 171 16.22 2.70 -0.81
C MET A 171 16.59 3.13 0.60
N TYR A 172 16.18 4.34 0.97
CA TYR A 172 16.31 4.82 2.35
C TYR A 172 14.94 4.87 3.02
N ILE A 173 14.87 4.39 4.26
CA ILE A 173 13.70 4.60 5.13
C ILE A 173 13.69 6.09 5.45
N SER A 174 12.75 6.82 4.87
CA SER A 174 12.63 8.25 5.13
C SER A 174 11.50 8.57 6.12
N GLN A 175 10.40 7.80 6.12
CA GLN A 175 9.12 8.27 6.65
C GLN A 175 8.19 7.11 7.10
N HIS A 176 7.08 7.43 7.77
CA HIS A 176 6.07 6.48 8.24
C HIS A 176 4.66 6.87 7.74
N ALA A 177 3.95 5.96 7.08
CA ALA A 177 2.52 6.09 6.79
C ALA A 177 1.70 5.34 7.84
N HIS A 178 0.54 5.89 8.20
CA HIS A 178 -0.36 5.35 9.21
C HIS A 178 -1.57 4.73 8.51
N TYR A 179 -1.86 3.47 8.77
CA TYR A 179 -2.94 2.71 8.14
C TYR A 179 -3.88 2.13 9.19
N ILE A 180 -5.13 1.96 8.77
CA ILE A 180 -6.17 1.13 9.39
C ILE A 180 -6.80 1.72 10.67
N SER A 181 -8.09 1.99 10.59
CA SER A 181 -9.01 1.82 11.71
C SER A 181 -10.15 0.94 11.20
N SER A 182 -10.27 -0.26 11.81
CA SER A 182 -11.33 -1.24 11.54
C SER A 182 -12.49 -0.99 12.51
N GLY A 183 -13.64 -0.60 11.95
CA GLY A 183 -14.95 -0.74 12.58
C GLY A 183 -15.70 -1.85 11.86
N ASP A 184 -16.11 -2.83 12.67
CA ASP A 184 -17.09 -3.91 12.45
C ASP A 184 -16.72 -5.14 11.59
N ASP A 185 -16.55 -6.24 12.34
CA ASP A 185 -16.82 -7.65 12.09
C ASP A 185 -16.17 -8.40 10.91
N MET A 186 -15.15 -9.21 11.28
CA MET A 186 -14.85 -10.45 10.57
C MET A 186 -15.88 -11.52 10.98
N VAL A 187 -16.92 -11.70 10.15
CA VAL A 187 -17.83 -12.85 10.27
C VAL A 187 -17.24 -14.02 9.50
N PHE A 188 -16.85 -15.10 10.20
CA PHE A 188 -16.65 -16.41 9.59
C PHE A 188 -18.01 -17.10 9.47
N PRO A 189 -18.59 -17.30 8.28
CA PRO A 189 -19.60 -18.35 8.14
C PRO A 189 -18.87 -19.69 8.20
N LEU A 190 -18.80 -20.28 9.40
CA LEU A 190 -18.57 -21.70 9.57
C LEU A 190 -19.83 -22.42 9.07
N ASN A 191 -19.86 -22.78 7.79
CA ASN A 191 -20.78 -23.79 7.32
C ASN A 191 -20.19 -25.15 7.71
N TYR A 192 -20.79 -25.79 8.72
CA TYR A 192 -20.69 -27.22 8.97
C TYR A 192 -21.45 -28.00 7.90
#